data_AF-A0A961GA79-F1
#
_entry.id   AF-A0A961GA79-F1
#
_cell.length_a   1.000
_cell.length_b   1.000
_cell.length_c   1.000
_cell.angle_alpha   90.00
_cell.angle_beta   90.00
_cell.angle_gamma   90.00
#
_symmetry.space_group_name_H-M   'P 1'
#
loop_
_entity.id
_entity.type
_entity.pdbx_description
1 polymer ?
#
loop_
_entity_poly.entity_id
_entity_poly.type
_entity_poly.pdbx_seq_one_letter_code
_entity_poly.pdbx_strand_id
1 'polypeptide(L)' 'HCDGQVLVFHDVLGIEDRITPKFVRRYADLKAQGVAGLAAFAADVRSGAFPADGESYHLNTSQAEALGLYGSGAQQRSA' A
#
# COMPACT_ATOMS: atom_id res chain seq x y z
N HIS A 1 -24.10 -0.94 -34.68
CA HIS A 1 -24.43 -0.43 -33.34
C HIS A 1 -24.78 -1.63 -32.46
N CYS A 2 -24.38 -1.60 -31.19
CA CYS A 2 -24.61 -2.69 -30.24
C CYS A 2 -25.25 -2.11 -28.96
N ASP A 3 -26.03 -2.91 -28.25
CA ASP A 3 -26.71 -2.51 -27.00
C ASP A 3 -25.78 -2.42 -25.79
N GLY A 4 -24.56 -2.94 -25.92
CA GLY A 4 -23.52 -2.91 -24.90
C GLY A 4 -22.13 -2.89 -25.51
N GLN A 5 -21.14 -2.58 -24.68
CA GLN A 5 -19.73 -2.58 -25.04
C GLN A 5 -18.92 -3.27 -23.93
N VAL A 6 -17.83 -3.91 -24.31
CA VAL A 6 -16.90 -4.56 -23.38
C VAL A 6 -15.47 -4.16 -23.73
N LEU A 7 -14.70 -3.76 -22.73
CA LEU A 7 -13.30 -3.38 -22.85
C LEU A 7 -12.52 -3.98 -21.67
N VAL A 8 -11.21 -4.11 -21.82
CA VAL A 8 -10.33 -4.56 -20.74
C VAL A 8 -10.13 -3.42 -19.74
N PHE A 9 -10.40 -3.69 -18.48
CA PHE A 9 -10.27 -2.76 -17.35
C PHE A 9 -8.91 -2.01 -17.34
N HIS A 10 -7.81 -2.75 -17.51
CA HIS A 10 -6.45 -2.20 -17.51
C HIS A 10 -6.22 -1.16 -18.61
N ASP A 11 -6.83 -1.33 -19.78
CA ASP A 11 -6.65 -0.40 -20.91
C ASP A 11 -7.48 0.87 -20.73
N VAL A 12 -8.73 0.71 -20.27
CA VAL A 12 -9.65 1.82 -19.99
C VAL A 12 -9.05 2.75 -18.94
N LEU A 13 -8.38 2.20 -17.93
CA LEU A 13 -7.80 2.98 -16.83
C LEU A 13 -6.32 3.33 -17.01
N GLY A 14 -5.69 2.89 -18.10
CA GLY A 14 -4.28 3.21 -18.36
C GLY A 14 -3.33 2.72 -17.27
N ILE A 15 -3.50 1.47 -16.82
CA ILE A 15 -2.64 0.86 -15.80
C ILE A 15 -1.24 0.51 -16.36
N GLU A 16 -1.17 0.22 -17.65
CA GLU A 16 0.06 -0.15 -18.35
C GLU A 16 0.38 0.80 -19.50
N ASP A 17 1.68 0.97 -19.80
CA ASP A 17 2.14 1.65 -21.01
C ASP A 17 2.39 0.65 -22.13
N ARG A 18 1.29 0.10 -22.62
CA ARG A 18 1.27 -0.72 -23.84
C ARG A 18 0.60 0.03 -24.97
N ILE A 19 0.91 -0.37 -26.19
CA ILE A 19 0.19 0.11 -27.38
C ILE A 19 -1.29 -0.20 -27.16
N THR A 20 -2.08 0.86 -27.02
CA THR A 20 -3.52 0.75 -26.76
C THR A 20 -4.22 0.36 -28.07
N PRO A 21 -5.03 -0.72 -28.10
CA PRO A 21 -5.77 -1.09 -29.30
C PRO A 21 -6.65 0.06 -29.80
N LYS A 22 -6.77 0.23 -31.12
CA LYS A 22 -7.47 1.36 -31.76
C LYS A 22 -8.93 1.58 -31.29
N PHE A 23 -9.58 0.55 -30.77
CA PHE A 23 -10.98 0.59 -30.32
C PHE A 23 -11.12 0.98 -28.84
N VAL A 24 -10.01 1.15 -28.12
CA VAL A 24 -10.04 1.57 -26.71
C VAL A 24 -9.92 3.10 -26.63
N ARG A 25 -10.79 3.71 -25.83
CA ARG A 25 -10.58 5.06 -25.29
C ARG A 25 -10.05 4.92 -23.85
N ARG A 26 -8.92 5.56 -23.55
CA ARG A 26 -8.38 5.67 -22.19
C ARG A 26 -9.15 6.77 -21.45
N TYR A 27 -9.56 6.48 -20.21
CA TYR A 27 -10.32 7.39 -19.33
C TYR A 27 -9.51 7.85 -18.11
N ALA A 28 -8.38 7.19 -17.80
CA ALA A 28 -7.47 7.57 -16.73
C ALA A 28 -6.02 7.21 -17.07
N ASP A 29 -5.08 7.78 -16.31
CA ASP A 29 -3.66 7.42 -16.34
C ASP A 29 -3.25 6.92 -14.94
N LEU A 30 -3.74 5.73 -14.59
CA LEU A 30 -3.46 5.13 -13.29
C LEU A 30 -1.99 4.70 -13.15
N LYS A 31 -1.29 4.47 -14.26
CA LYS A 31 0.15 4.21 -14.21
C LYS A 31 0.89 5.41 -13.61
N ALA A 32 0.69 6.60 -14.18
CA ALA A 32 1.38 7.80 -13.70
C ALA A 32 1.02 8.10 -12.23
N GLN A 33 -0.28 8.01 -11.89
CA GLN A 33 -0.73 8.23 -10.51
C GLN A 33 -0.18 7.20 -9.53
N GLY A 34 -0.16 5.91 -9.92
CA GLY A 34 0.37 4.83 -9.10
C GLY A 34 1.87 4.97 -8.85
N VAL A 35 2.65 5.32 -9.89
CA VAL A 35 4.08 5.59 -9.76
C VAL A 35 4.33 6.78 -8.82
N ALA A 36 3.58 7.87 -8.98
CA ALA A 36 3.71 9.04 -8.11
C ALA A 36 3.39 8.71 -6.64
N GLY A 37 2.28 7.99 -6.39
CA GLY A 37 1.88 7.59 -5.04
C GLY A 37 2.90 6.67 -4.36
N LEU A 38 3.42 5.67 -5.09
CA LEU A 38 4.44 4.77 -4.55
C LEU A 38 5.78 5.48 -4.32
N ALA A 39 6.14 6.45 -5.16
CA ALA A 39 7.33 7.26 -4.95
C ALA A 39 7.22 8.13 -3.68
N ALA A 40 6.05 8.74 -3.44
CA ALA A 40 5.76 9.50 -2.23
C ALA A 40 5.81 8.61 -0.98
N PHE A 41 5.12 7.47 -1.00
CA PHE A 41 5.18 6.48 0.07
C PHE A 41 6.63 6.06 0.39
N ALA A 42 7.42 5.76 -0.65
CA ALA A 42 8.81 5.38 -0.47
C ALA A 42 9.67 6.53 0.10
N ALA A 43 9.32 7.78 -0.19
CA ALA A 43 9.97 8.94 0.42
C ALA A 43 9.61 9.06 1.91
N ASP A 44 8.34 8.86 2.27
CA ASP A 44 7.87 8.91 3.65
C ASP A 44 8.50 7.80 4.52
N VAL A 45 8.67 6.59 3.96
CA VAL A 45 9.38 5.49 4.64
C VAL A 45 10.86 5.85 4.85
N ARG A 46 11.53 6.40 3.83
CA ARG A 46 12.96 6.75 3.93
C ARG A 46 13.24 7.92 4.87
N SER A 47 12.30 8.87 4.98
CA SER A 47 12.40 10.00 5.90
C SER A 47 11.98 9.64 7.33
N GLY A 48 11.29 8.51 7.52
CA GLY A 48 10.65 8.15 8.78
C GLY A 48 9.35 8.91 9.05
N ALA A 49 8.78 9.59 8.04
CA ALA A 49 7.47 10.21 8.14
C ALA A 49 6.32 9.18 8.14
N PHE A 50 6.55 8.00 7.55
CA PHE A 50 5.63 6.86 7.63
C PHE A 50 6.32 5.63 8.29
N PRO A 51 5.63 4.92 9.20
CA PRO A 51 4.33 5.29 9.78
C PRO A 51 4.48 6.41 10.81
N ALA A 52 3.51 7.30 10.86
CA ALA A 52 3.30 8.22 11.97
C ALA A 52 2.59 7.53 13.15
N ASP A 53 2.50 8.24 14.27
CA ASP A 53 1.82 7.77 15.49
C ASP A 53 0.36 7.36 15.22
N GLY A 54 -0.40 8.20 14.50
CA GLY A 54 -1.78 7.90 14.12
C GLY A 54 -1.96 6.76 13.11
N GLU A 55 -0.87 6.29 12.51
CA GLU A 55 -0.82 5.15 11.58
C GLU A 55 -0.30 3.88 12.28
N SER A 56 -0.05 3.98 13.58
CA SER A 56 0.51 2.92 14.41
C SER A 56 -0.48 2.50 15.49
N TYR A 57 -0.56 1.20 15.77
CA TYR A 57 -1.24 0.71 16.97
C TYR A 57 -0.24 0.70 18.12
N HIS A 58 -0.62 1.29 19.26
CA HIS A 58 0.15 1.20 20.49
C HIS A 58 -0.43 0.09 21.36
N LEU A 59 0.44 -0.85 21.73
CA LEU A 59 0.11 -1.81 22.78
C LEU A 59 0.45 -1.18 24.12
N ASN A 60 -0.51 -1.20 25.05
CA ASN A 60 -0.17 -0.96 26.44
C ASN A 60 0.48 -2.21 27.06
N THR A 61 1.17 -2.04 28.19
CA THR A 61 1.94 -3.11 28.85
C THR A 61 1.09 -4.36 29.13
N SER A 62 -0.14 -4.19 29.61
CA SER A 62 -1.04 -5.31 29.90
C SER A 62 -1.47 -6.08 28.65
N GLN A 63 -1.62 -5.40 27.51
CA GLN A 63 -1.95 -6.01 26.23
C GLN A 63 -0.74 -6.75 25.63
N ALA A 64 0.46 -6.19 25.75
CA ALA A 64 1.69 -6.83 25.32
C ALA A 64 1.97 -8.12 26.11
N GLU A 65 1.79 -8.09 27.44
CA GLU A 65 1.92 -9.25 28.32
C GLU A 65 0.89 -10.34 27.99
N ALA A 66 -0.39 -9.96 27.78
CA ALA A 66 -1.45 -10.90 27.45
C ALA A 66 -1.25 -11.59 26.09
N LEU A 67 -0.62 -10.92 25.12
CA LEU A 67 -0.35 -11.47 23.80
C LEU A 67 0.91 -12.35 23.75
N GLY A 68 1.73 -12.38 24.81
CA GLY A 68 2.96 -13.19 24.88
C GLY A 68 3.96 -12.89 23.75
N LEU A 69 3.83 -11.72 23.11
CA LEU A 69 4.70 -11.29 22.01
C LEU A 69 5.99 -10.73 22.59
N TYR A 70 7.11 -11.26 22.08
CA TYR A 70 8.45 -11.22 22.67
C TYR A 70 8.55 -12.08 23.93
N GLY A 71 9.28 -13.19 23.80
CA GLY A 71 9.41 -14.22 24.83
C GLY A 71 9.61 -13.62 26.22
N SER A 72 8.76 -14.07 27.14
CA SER A 72 8.86 -13.94 28.59
C SER A 72 10.17 -14.57 29.11
N GLY A 73 11.32 -14.00 28.74
CA GLY A 73 12.60 -14.70 28.77
C GLY A 73 13.81 -13.79 28.78
N ALA A 74 13.71 -12.61 29.37
CA ALA A 74 14.90 -11.85 29.78
C ALA A 74 14.52 -10.95 30.95
N GLN A 75 14.65 -11.47 32.18
CA GLN A 75 15.49 -10.89 33.25
C GLN A 75 15.20 -11.55 34.61
N GLN A 76 16.01 -12.55 34.96
CA GLN A 76 16.47 -12.80 36.33
C GLN A 76 17.86 -13.43 36.22
N ARG A 77 18.83 -12.60 35.82
CA ARG A 77 20.25 -12.82 36.14
C ARG A 77 20.65 -11.72 37.10
N SER A 78 20.73 -12.05 38.38
CA SER A 78 21.66 -11.45 39.33
C SER A 78 21.93 -12.44 40.45
N ALA A 79 23.20 -12.48 40.83
CA ALA A 79 23.86 -13.35 41.81
C ALA A 79 23.14 -13.53 43.14
#